data_AF-A0A2P6QI04-F1
#
_entry.id   AF-A0A2P6QI04-F1
#
_cell.length_a   1.000
_cell.length_b   1.000
_cell.length_c   1.000
_cell.angle_alpha   90.00
_cell.angle_beta   90.00
_cell.angle_gamma   90.00
#
_symmetry.space_group_name_H-M   'P 1'
#
loop_
_entity.id
_entity.type
_entity.pdbx_description
1 polymer ?
#
loop_
_entity_poly.entity_id
_entity_poly.type
_entity_poly.pdbx_seq_one_letter_code
_entity_poly.pdbx_strand_id
1 'polypeptide(L)'
;MVPVMYHRVPCAKYGGVKFQIVKGDSSVMRVLLYNVAGAGDVSDVKIKGSTTSGWIQMTRIQGQTSQIGNKLQGQSLSFLVTTSDGKMVEFDNIVSENW
;
A
#
# COMPACT_ATOMS: atom_id res chain seq x y z
N MET A 1 -6.10 -31.82 -19.83
CA MET A 1 -5.35 -30.94 -18.90
C MET A 1 -3.87 -31.19 -19.13
N VAL A 2 -3.04 -30.14 -19.21
CA VAL A 2 -1.60 -30.26 -19.48
C VAL A 2 -0.84 -29.76 -18.25
N PRO A 3 0.10 -30.54 -17.68
CA PRO A 3 0.90 -30.09 -16.54
C PRO A 3 1.89 -29.02 -17.00
N VAL A 4 1.93 -27.90 -16.28
CA VAL A 4 2.87 -26.80 -16.49
C VAL A 4 3.74 -26.67 -15.24
N MET A 5 5.06 -26.68 -15.43
CA MET A 5 6.00 -26.37 -14.36
C MET A 5 6.15 -24.84 -14.24
N TYR A 6 6.04 -24.32 -13.03
CA TYR A 6 6.17 -22.89 -12.76
C TYR A 6 6.97 -22.67 -11.47
N HIS A 7 7.66 -21.53 -11.40
CA HIS A 7 8.32 -21.04 -10.19
C HIS A 7 8.22 -19.52 -10.15
N ARG A 8 8.34 -18.92 -8.96
CA ARG A 8 8.32 -17.46 -8.80
C ARG A 8 9.67 -16.87 -9.19
N VAL A 9 9.62 -15.76 -9.94
CA VAL A 9 10.80 -14.95 -10.29
C VAL A 9 10.58 -13.51 -9.84
N PRO A 10 11.65 -12.78 -9.44
CA PRO A 10 11.53 -11.37 -9.09
C PRO A 10 10.96 -10.54 -10.24
N CYS A 11 10.03 -9.65 -9.95
CA CYS A 11 9.40 -8.79 -10.94
C CYS A 11 10.25 -7.53 -11.19
N ALA A 12 10.66 -7.30 -12.44
CA ALA A 12 11.23 -6.02 -12.87
C ALA A 12 10.10 -5.08 -13.32
N LYS A 13 9.95 -3.93 -12.66
CA LYS A 13 8.95 -2.91 -13.03
C LYS A 13 9.57 -1.52 -13.08
N TYR A 14 9.02 -0.67 -13.93
CA TYR A 14 9.44 0.71 -14.12
C TYR A 14 8.39 1.69 -13.57
N GLY A 15 8.82 2.88 -13.14
CA GLY A 15 7.92 3.94 -12.68
C GLY A 15 7.51 3.90 -11.21
N GLY A 16 8.28 3.20 -10.36
CA GLY A 16 8.14 3.21 -8.90
C GLY A 16 6.86 2.54 -8.38
N VAL A 17 6.74 2.46 -7.05
CA VAL A 17 5.49 1.99 -6.42
C VAL A 17 4.42 3.05 -6.59
N LYS A 18 3.20 2.62 -6.94
CA LYS A 18 2.06 3.53 -7.15
C LYS A 18 0.97 3.26 -6.13
N PHE A 19 0.33 4.33 -5.70
CA PHE A 19 -0.71 4.33 -4.71
C PHE A 19 -1.97 4.91 -5.33
N GLN A 20 -3.07 4.17 -5.28
CA GLN A 20 -4.37 4.67 -5.66
C GLN A 20 -5.24 4.71 -4.41
N ILE A 21 -5.62 5.92 -4.01
CA ILE A 21 -6.50 6.12 -2.87
C ILE A 21 -7.93 6.13 -3.39
N VAL A 22 -8.75 5.21 -2.87
CA VAL A 22 -10.17 5.11 -3.17
C VAL A 22 -10.93 5.53 -1.91
N LYS A 23 -11.62 6.67 -2.01
CA LYS A 23 -12.53 7.15 -0.96
C LYS A 23 -13.67 6.13 -0.84
N GLY A 24 -13.81 5.53 0.34
CA GLY A 24 -14.90 4.59 0.66
C GLY A 24 -16.12 5.31 1.24
N ASP A 25 -16.94 4.55 1.98
CA ASP A 25 -18.00 5.08 2.85
C ASP A 25 -17.45 6.13 3.83
N SER A 26 -18.34 6.97 4.37
CA SER A 26 -18.17 8.03 5.37
C SER A 26 -17.06 7.81 6.41
N SER A 27 -16.76 6.57 6.81
CA SER A 27 -15.76 6.21 7.82
C SER A 27 -14.61 5.32 7.34
N VAL A 28 -14.47 4.99 6.05
CA VAL A 28 -13.43 4.06 5.57
C VAL A 28 -12.61 4.65 4.43
N MET A 29 -11.29 4.55 4.54
CA MET A 29 -10.36 4.87 3.46
C MET A 29 -9.73 3.59 2.92
N ARG A 30 -9.70 3.42 1.60
CA ARG A 30 -9.06 2.28 0.93
C ARG A 30 -7.90 2.76 0.08
N VAL A 31 -6.83 1.98 0.07
CA VAL A 31 -5.63 2.25 -0.71
C VAL A 31 -5.24 0.98 -1.45
N LEU A 32 -5.06 1.11 -2.76
CA LEU A 32 -4.53 0.08 -3.63
C LEU A 32 -3.06 0.39 -3.89
N LEU A 33 -2.19 -0.55 -3.53
CA LEU A 33 -0.76 -0.49 -3.84
C LEU A 33 -0.52 -1.35 -5.07
N TYR A 34 0.10 -0.76 -6.08
CA TYR A 34 0.42 -1.46 -7.32
C TYR A 34 1.79 -1.03 -7.86
N ASN A 35 2.23 -1.70 -8.92
CA ASN A 35 3.56 -1.50 -9.50
C ASN A 35 4.75 -1.82 -8.56
N VAL A 36 4.56 -2.73 -7.60
CA VAL A 36 5.62 -3.21 -6.71
C VAL A 36 6.55 -4.17 -7.46
N ALA A 37 7.85 -3.86 -7.47
CA ALA A 37 8.92 -4.66 -8.06
C ALA A 37 9.54 -5.63 -7.02
N GLY A 38 10.48 -6.48 -7.44
CA GLY A 38 11.15 -7.44 -6.56
C GLY A 38 10.23 -8.60 -6.20
N ALA A 39 9.85 -8.71 -4.93
CA ALA A 39 8.99 -9.78 -4.44
C ALA A 39 7.61 -9.80 -5.15
N GLY A 40 7.13 -8.62 -5.56
CA GLY A 40 5.90 -8.47 -6.34
C GLY A 40 4.61 -8.52 -5.49
N ASP A 41 4.69 -8.95 -4.23
CA ASP A 41 3.60 -8.93 -3.26
C ASP A 41 3.96 -8.18 -1.97
N VAL A 42 2.95 -7.52 -1.42
CA VAL A 42 3.01 -6.73 -0.19
C VAL A 42 2.44 -7.56 0.96
N SER A 43 3.19 -7.67 2.04
CA SER A 43 2.80 -8.38 3.27
C SER A 43 2.09 -7.46 4.25
N ASP A 44 2.57 -6.22 4.39
CA ASP A 44 2.06 -5.24 5.36
C ASP A 44 2.07 -3.82 4.81
N VAL A 45 1.10 -3.00 5.22
CA VAL A 45 1.01 -1.57 4.89
C VAL A 45 0.62 -0.80 6.14
N LYS A 46 1.42 0.21 6.49
CA LYS A 46 1.08 1.21 7.51
C LYS A 46 0.93 2.58 6.89
N ILE A 47 0.13 3.42 7.53
CA ILE A 47 -0.14 4.78 7.10
C ILE A 47 0.10 5.77 8.23
N LYS A 48 0.66 6.92 7.90
CA LYS A 48 0.90 8.03 8.83
C LYS A 48 0.39 9.32 8.17
N GLY A 49 -0.50 10.06 8.84
CA GLY A 49 -0.90 11.40 8.42
C GLY A 49 -0.02 12.48 9.05
N SER A 50 0.06 13.67 8.46
CA SER A 50 0.86 14.80 8.99
C SER A 50 0.54 15.16 10.44
N THR A 51 -0.72 15.04 10.86
CA THR A 51 -1.13 15.35 12.25
C THR A 51 -1.22 14.10 13.13
N THR A 52 -0.89 12.92 12.60
CA THR A 52 -0.91 11.66 13.35
C THR A 52 0.44 11.43 13.99
N SER A 53 0.47 11.13 15.29
CA SER A 53 1.71 10.94 16.06
C SER A 53 2.43 9.59 15.82
N GLY A 54 1.95 8.75 14.89
CA GLY A 54 2.53 7.44 14.65
C GLY A 54 1.99 6.71 13.43
N TRP A 55 2.57 5.54 13.16
CA TRP A 55 2.15 4.63 12.10
C TRP A 55 0.91 3.85 12.51
N ILE A 56 -0.14 3.93 11.69
CA ILE A 56 -1.37 3.16 11.86
C ILE A 56 -1.34 1.96 10.92
N GLN A 57 -1.55 0.77 11.48
CA GLN A 57 -1.66 -0.46 10.71
C GLN A 57 -2.91 -0.42 9.81
N MET A 58 -2.77 -0.72 8.52
CA MET A 58 -3.91 -0.92 7.64
C MET A 58 -4.31 -2.40 7.59
N THR A 59 -5.60 -2.66 7.44
CA THR A 59 -6.12 -4.02 7.29
C THR A 59 -6.21 -4.37 5.81
N ARG A 60 -5.50 -5.42 5.39
CA ARG A 60 -5.65 -5.97 4.03
C ARG A 60 -7.01 -6.63 3.89
N ILE A 61 -7.76 -6.24 2.87
CA ILE A 61 -9.03 -6.87 2.49
C ILE A 61 -8.83 -7.67 1.19
N GLN A 62 -9.89 -7.90 0.43
CA GLN A 62 -9.80 -8.72 -0.80
C GLN A 62 -8.81 -8.14 -1.82
N GLY A 63 -7.97 -9.02 -2.36
CA GLY A 63 -6.97 -8.70 -3.37
C GLY A 63 -5.74 -7.97 -2.82
N GLN A 64 -5.44 -6.80 -3.40
CA GLN A 64 -4.29 -5.95 -3.07
C GLN A 64 -4.73 -4.63 -2.42
N THR A 65 -5.97 -4.56 -1.93
CA THR A 65 -6.51 -3.37 -1.29
C THR A 65 -6.36 -3.42 0.22
N SER A 66 -5.89 -2.32 0.79
CA SER A 66 -5.73 -2.11 2.22
C SER A 66 -6.71 -1.04 2.68
N GLN A 67 -7.34 -1.23 3.83
CA GLN A 67 -8.31 -0.28 4.36
C GLN A 67 -8.02 0.12 5.80
N ILE A 68 -8.50 1.30 6.18
CA ILE A 68 -8.44 1.85 7.53
C ILE A 68 -9.78 2.51 7.86
N GLY A 69 -10.22 2.38 9.12
CA GLY A 69 -11.48 2.96 9.63
C GLY A 69 -11.37 4.42 10.07
N ASN A 70 -10.21 5.06 9.88
CA ASN A 70 -9.97 6.45 10.22
C ASN A 70 -9.73 7.23 8.93
N LYS A 71 -10.51 8.29 8.70
CA LYS A 71 -10.26 9.22 7.60
C LYS A 71 -9.13 10.17 7.97
N LEU A 72 -8.07 10.15 7.18
CA LEU A 72 -6.95 11.10 7.25
C LEU A 72 -7.10 12.18 6.16
N GLN A 73 -8.34 12.63 5.91
CA GLN A 73 -8.60 13.70 4.93
C GLN A 73 -8.02 15.03 5.41
N GLY A 74 -7.48 15.82 4.49
CA GLY A 74 -6.84 17.09 4.81
C GLY A 74 -5.44 16.95 5.43
N GLN A 75 -4.84 15.76 5.40
CA GLN A 75 -3.48 15.50 5.85
C GLN A 75 -2.64 14.93 4.72
N SER A 76 -1.35 15.24 4.71
CA SER A 76 -0.42 14.54 3.83
C SER A 76 -0.25 13.11 4.32
N LEU A 77 -0.23 12.15 3.41
CA LEU A 77 -0.15 10.74 3.76
C LEU A 77 1.22 10.18 3.43
N SER A 78 1.75 9.47 4.41
CA SER A 78 2.96 8.67 4.31
C SER A 78 2.62 7.20 4.45
N PHE A 79 3.33 6.34 3.73
CA PHE A 79 3.10 4.90 3.73
C PHE A 79 4.37 4.15 4.09
N LEU A 80 4.24 3.13 4.94
CA LEU A 80 5.30 2.16 5.21
C LEU A 80 4.85 0.84 4.61
N VAL A 81 5.57 0.35 3.62
CA VAL A 81 5.21 -0.85 2.86
C VAL A 81 6.22 -1.94 3.16
N THR A 82 5.73 -3.08 3.64
CA THR A 82 6.55 -4.28 3.84
C THR A 82 6.23 -5.27 2.74
N THR A 83 7.26 -5.73 2.03
CA THR A 83 7.14 -6.76 1.00
C THR A 83 7.33 -8.17 1.60
N SER A 84 6.92 -9.21 0.87
CA SER A 84 7.04 -10.60 1.34
C SER A 84 8.48 -11.09 1.51
N ASP A 85 9.46 -10.41 0.91
CA ASP A 85 10.90 -10.62 1.13
C ASP A 85 11.44 -9.93 2.39
N GLY A 86 10.56 -9.34 3.21
CA GLY A 86 10.89 -8.71 4.49
C GLY A 86 11.45 -7.29 4.38
N LYS A 87 11.56 -6.73 3.17
CA LYS A 87 12.00 -5.34 3.00
C LYS A 87 10.88 -4.38 3.39
N MET A 88 11.26 -3.33 4.12
CA MET A 88 10.37 -2.22 4.45
C MET A 88 10.82 -0.98 3.67
N VAL A 89 9.86 -0.33 3.02
CA VAL A 89 10.07 0.90 2.27
C VAL A 89 9.14 1.97 2.80
N GLU A 90 9.72 3.09 3.21
CA GLU A 90 9.01 4.27 3.66
C GLU A 90 8.80 5.25 2.50
N PHE A 91 7.56 5.70 2.35
CA PHE A 91 7.12 6.70 1.39
C PHE A 91 6.58 7.89 2.17
N ASP A 92 7.43 8.87 2.44
CA ASP A 92 7.07 10.03 3.25
C ASP A 92 6.37 11.11 2.40
N ASN A 93 5.22 11.59 2.89
CA ASN A 93 4.43 12.69 2.32
C ASN A 93 4.14 12.61 0.81
N ILE A 94 3.97 11.40 0.28
CA ILE A 94 3.75 11.18 -1.16
C ILE A 94 2.36 11.63 -1.66
N VAL A 95 1.43 11.84 -0.73
CA VAL A 95 0.09 12.33 -1.02
C VAL A 95 -0.05 13.67 -0.31
N SER A 96 -0.36 14.73 -1.07
CA SER A 96 -0.60 16.07 -0.54
C SER A 96 -1.93 16.16 0.18
N GLU A 97 -2.12 17.15 1.05
CA GLU A 97 -3.34 17.33 1.86
C GLU A 97 -4.64 17.47 1.03
N ASN A 98 -4.55 17.83 -0.25
CA ASN A 98 -5.67 18.10 -1.16
C ASN A 98 -6.08 16.89 -2.03
N TRP A 99 -6.02 15.67 -1.51
CA TRP A 99 -6.32 14.42 -2.22
C TRP A 99 -7.80 13.99 -2.16
#